data_AF-A0A3C0GQ87-F1
#
_entry.id   AF-A0A3C0GQ87-F1
#
_cell.length_a   1.000
_cell.length_b   1.000
_cell.length_c   1.000
_cell.angle_alpha   90.00
_cell.angle_beta   90.00
_cell.angle_gamma   90.00
#
_symmetry.space_group_name_H-M   'P 1'
#
loop_
_entity.id
_entity.type
_entity.pdbx_description
1 polymer ?
#
loop_
_entity_poly.entity_id
_entity_poly.type
_entity_poly.pdbx_seq_one_letter_code
_entity_poly.pdbx_strand_id
1 'polypeptide(L)'
;MLLLAGSAVQAQVADTGSYLQRMDTDGDGRVSVEEYVQWMLYAFERMDRNGDGVLSPDELPGGKGSPITREQQRQTLVQRFHKQDANGDGYLSAKELAAPPR
;
A
#
# COMPACT_ATOMS: atom_id res chain seq x y z
N MET A 1 -8.19 33.16 30.32
CA MET A 1 -7.53 33.81 29.16
C MET A 1 -6.19 33.10 29.03
N LEU A 2 -5.86 32.28 28.03
CA LEU A 2 -6.21 32.29 26.62
C LEU A 2 -5.73 30.94 25.99
N LEU A 3 -6.66 30.23 25.34
CA LEU A 3 -6.61 29.47 24.06
C LEU A 3 -5.51 28.43 23.71
N LEU A 4 -6.02 27.24 23.36
CA LEU A 4 -5.87 26.48 22.10
C LEU A 4 -4.47 26.10 21.57
N ALA A 5 -4.29 24.79 21.36
CA ALA A 5 -3.97 24.24 20.03
C ALA A 5 -4.27 22.74 19.99
N GLY A 6 -5.54 22.41 19.71
CA GLY A 6 -5.88 21.11 19.15
C GLY A 6 -5.49 21.01 17.69
N SER A 7 -5.48 19.77 17.18
CA SER A 7 -5.56 19.42 15.75
C SER A 7 -4.25 19.35 14.96
N ALA A 8 -3.41 18.36 15.26
CA ALA A 8 -2.55 17.71 14.25
C ALA A 8 -3.17 16.40 13.71
N VAL A 9 -4.21 15.86 14.36
CA VAL A 9 -4.81 14.56 14.01
C VAL A 9 -5.78 14.65 12.82
N GLN A 10 -6.39 15.82 12.55
CA GLN A 10 -7.43 15.94 11.52
C GLN A 10 -6.92 15.93 10.07
N ALA A 11 -5.65 16.21 9.80
CA ALA A 11 -5.15 16.31 8.42
C ALA A 11 -4.79 14.95 7.80
N GLN A 12 -4.45 13.93 8.61
CA GLN A 12 -4.11 12.61 8.10
C GLN A 12 -5.36 11.72 7.88
N VAL A 13 -6.45 11.97 8.60
CA VAL A 13 -7.66 11.13 8.53
C VAL A 13 -8.44 11.31 7.22
N ALA A 14 -8.38 12.49 6.60
CA ALA A 14 -9.04 12.73 5.31
C ALA A 14 -8.36 11.97 4.16
N ASP A 15 -7.03 11.87 4.18
CA ASP A 15 -6.24 11.20 3.15
C ASP A 15 -6.32 9.68 3.32
N THR A 16 -6.15 9.16 4.54
CA THR A 16 -6.19 7.72 4.80
C THR A 16 -7.58 7.10 4.60
N GLY A 17 -8.66 7.81 4.95
CA GLY A 17 -10.02 7.34 4.68
C GLY A 17 -10.30 7.21 3.18
N SER A 18 -9.81 8.15 2.37
CA SER A 18 -9.94 8.09 0.92
C SER A 18 -9.06 6.99 0.28
N TYR A 19 -7.93 6.68 0.90
CA TYR A 19 -7.05 5.58 0.49
C TYR A 19 -7.66 4.21 0.84
N LEU A 20 -8.20 4.04 2.04
CA LEU A 20 -8.88 2.82 2.45
C LEU A 20 -10.03 2.51 1.50
N GLN A 21 -10.91 3.48 1.21
CA GLN A 21 -12.04 3.29 0.28
C GLN A 21 -11.63 2.91 -1.15
N ARG A 22 -10.39 3.17 -1.56
CA ARG A 22 -9.88 2.78 -2.88
C ARG A 22 -9.28 1.37 -2.90
N MET A 23 -8.89 0.84 -1.75
CA MET A 23 -8.33 -0.51 -1.61
C MET A 23 -9.39 -1.53 -1.19
N ASP A 24 -10.24 -1.14 -0.24
CA ASP A 24 -11.39 -1.88 0.29
C ASP A 24 -12.43 -2.08 -0.83
N THR A 25 -12.29 -3.21 -1.53
CA THR A 25 -13.07 -3.54 -2.72
C THR A 25 -14.35 -4.26 -2.34
N ASP A 26 -14.33 -5.04 -1.27
CA ASP A 26 -15.51 -5.74 -0.76
C ASP A 26 -16.38 -4.88 0.19
N GLY A 27 -15.86 -3.75 0.66
CA GLY A 27 -16.59 -2.76 1.45
C GLY A 27 -16.75 -3.15 2.92
N ASP A 28 -15.89 -4.01 3.45
CA ASP A 28 -15.96 -4.48 4.84
C ASP A 28 -15.32 -3.50 5.85
N GLY A 29 -14.74 -2.40 5.37
CA GLY A 29 -14.18 -1.32 6.17
C GLY A 29 -12.73 -1.51 6.59
N ARG A 30 -12.04 -2.52 6.04
CA ARG A 30 -10.63 -2.84 6.24
C ARG A 30 -10.05 -3.34 4.92
N VAL A 31 -8.76 -3.66 4.89
CA VAL A 31 -8.08 -4.10 3.67
C VAL A 31 -7.43 -5.45 3.92
N SER A 32 -7.84 -6.45 3.16
CA SER A 32 -7.23 -7.79 3.16
C SER A 32 -5.85 -7.80 2.47
N VAL A 33 -5.09 -8.89 2.67
CA VAL A 33 -3.83 -9.12 1.92
C VAL A 33 -4.07 -9.07 0.42
N GLU A 34 -5.11 -9.73 -0.08
CA GLU A 34 -5.41 -9.76 -1.51
C GLU A 34 -5.71 -8.37 -2.07
N GLU A 35 -6.53 -7.57 -1.37
CA GLU A 35 -6.86 -6.21 -1.80
C GLU A 35 -5.63 -5.30 -1.78
N TYR A 36 -4.83 -5.37 -0.71
CA TYR A 36 -3.58 -4.62 -0.60
C TYR A 36 -2.61 -4.98 -1.74
N VAL A 37 -2.42 -6.28 -2.00
CA VAL A 37 -1.55 -6.78 -3.07
C VAL A 37 -2.06 -6.34 -4.45
N GLN A 38 -3.35 -6.50 -4.73
CA GLN A 38 -3.94 -6.10 -6.02
C GLN A 38 -3.76 -4.59 -6.26
N TRP A 39 -4.06 -3.77 -5.25
CA TRP A 39 -3.92 -2.32 -5.36
C TRP A 39 -2.45 -1.91 -5.60
N MET A 40 -1.52 -2.54 -4.90
CA MET A 40 -0.09 -2.27 -5.02
C MET A 40 0.52 -2.79 -6.34
N LEU A 41 0.01 -3.90 -6.88
CA LEU A 41 0.45 -4.45 -8.16
C LEU A 41 -0.01 -3.63 -9.36
N TYR A 42 -1.01 -2.75 -9.22
CA TYR A 42 -1.42 -1.84 -10.28
C TYR A 42 -0.24 -1.01 -10.84
N ALA A 43 0.65 -0.53 -9.96
CA ALA A 43 1.84 0.20 -10.40
C ALA A 43 2.84 -0.70 -11.14
N PHE A 44 2.97 -1.96 -10.74
CA PHE A 44 3.80 -2.96 -11.41
C PHE A 44 3.29 -3.20 -12.83
N GLU A 45 2.00 -3.47 -12.98
CA GLU A 45 1.35 -3.74 -14.28
C GLU A 45 1.43 -2.55 -15.23
N ARG A 46 1.49 -1.33 -14.69
CA ARG A 46 1.71 -0.12 -15.51
C ARG A 46 3.15 0.10 -15.95
N MET A 47 4.12 -0.49 -15.26
CA MET A 47 5.53 -0.42 -15.62
C MET A 47 5.94 -1.58 -16.53
N ASP A 48 5.32 -2.74 -16.37
CA ASP A 48 5.49 -3.94 -17.20
C ASP A 48 4.82 -3.71 -18.57
N ARG A 49 5.55 -3.06 -19.47
CA ARG A 49 5.02 -2.63 -20.78
C ARG A 49 4.93 -3.79 -21.74
N ASN A 50 5.82 -4.76 -21.62
CA ASN A 50 5.84 -5.94 -22.48
C ASN A 50 4.88 -7.04 -21.99
N GLY A 51 4.42 -6.98 -20.74
CA GLY A 51 3.45 -7.90 -20.15
C GLY A 51 4.03 -9.28 -19.84
N ASP A 52 5.35 -9.39 -19.64
CA ASP A 52 6.01 -10.66 -19.37
C ASP A 52 6.02 -11.05 -17.87
N GLY A 53 5.47 -10.17 -17.02
CA GLY A 53 5.41 -10.38 -15.58
C GLY A 53 6.72 -10.08 -14.86
N VAL A 54 7.67 -9.39 -15.51
CA VAL A 54 8.97 -9.02 -14.98
C VAL A 54 9.30 -7.58 -15.37
N LEU A 55 9.51 -6.71 -14.38
CA LEU A 55 10.04 -5.38 -14.65
C LEU A 55 11.51 -5.48 -15.01
N SER A 56 11.80 -5.34 -16.29
CA SER A 56 13.16 -5.26 -16.81
C SER A 56 13.81 -3.91 -16.49
N PRO A 57 15.14 -3.80 -16.52
CA PRO A 57 15.82 -2.55 -16.19
C PRO A 57 15.34 -1.33 -17.00
N ASP A 58 14.95 -1.53 -18.26
CA ASP A 58 14.39 -0.53 -19.16
C ASP A 58 12.94 -0.13 -18.84
N GLU A 59 12.24 -0.93 -18.06
CA GLU A 59 10.89 -0.66 -17.56
C GLU A 59 10.91 0.04 -16.20
N LEU A 60 12.01 -0.09 -15.45
CA LEU A 60 12.22 0.58 -14.19
C LEU A 60 12.51 2.08 -14.37
N PRO A 61 12.09 2.94 -13.42
CA PRO A 61 12.44 4.35 -13.42
C PRO A 61 13.96 4.54 -13.43
N GLY A 62 14.48 5.21 -14.45
CA GLY A 62 15.92 5.49 -14.59
C GLY A 62 16.72 4.41 -15.32
N GLY A 63 16.09 3.35 -15.85
CA GLY A 63 16.76 2.41 -16.75
C GLY A 63 17.78 1.49 -16.06
N LYS A 64 17.74 1.39 -14.72
CA LYS A 64 18.76 0.74 -13.89
C LYS A 64 18.09 -0.02 -12.75
N GLY A 65 18.60 -1.21 -12.47
CA GLY A 65 18.12 -2.07 -11.38
C GLY A 65 18.22 -3.55 -11.73
N SER A 66 17.98 -4.41 -10.75
CA SER A 66 17.77 -5.82 -11.00
C SER A 66 16.33 -6.05 -11.47
N PRO A 67 16.09 -7.02 -12.37
CA PRO A 67 14.74 -7.38 -12.77
C PRO A 67 13.90 -7.79 -11.55
N ILE A 68 12.66 -7.32 -11.49
CA ILE A 68 11.73 -7.64 -10.41
C ILE A 68 10.58 -8.43 -11.01
N THR A 69 10.41 -9.68 -10.59
CA THR A 69 9.26 -10.48 -11.04
C THR A 69 8.01 -10.10 -10.27
N ARG A 70 6.83 -10.31 -10.88
CA ARG A 70 5.53 -10.11 -10.22
C ARG A 70 5.41 -10.91 -8.92
N GLU A 71 5.99 -12.12 -8.91
CA GLU A 71 6.08 -12.98 -7.73
C GLU A 71 6.90 -12.33 -6.61
N GLN A 72 8.10 -11.86 -6.91
CA GLN A 72 8.97 -11.20 -5.93
C GLN A 72 8.34 -9.93 -5.39
N GLN A 73 7.68 -9.15 -6.26
CA GLN A 73 6.95 -7.97 -5.86
C GLN A 73 5.81 -8.36 -4.93
N ARG A 74 5.01 -9.38 -5.27
CA ARG A 74 3.92 -9.87 -4.40
C ARG A 74 4.43 -10.28 -3.03
N GLN A 75 5.50 -11.06 -2.95
CA GLN A 75 6.08 -11.47 -1.66
C GLN A 75 6.54 -10.27 -0.84
N THR A 76 7.15 -9.28 -1.48
CA THR A 76 7.56 -8.02 -0.84
C THR A 76 6.35 -7.27 -0.28
N LEU A 77 5.25 -7.22 -1.03
CA LEU A 77 4.01 -6.58 -0.60
C LEU A 77 3.37 -7.31 0.59
N VAL A 78 3.31 -8.64 0.55
CA VAL A 78 2.81 -9.44 1.68
C VAL A 78 3.67 -9.24 2.94
N GLN A 79 5.00 -9.20 2.80
CA GLN A 79 5.88 -8.90 3.94
C GLN A 79 5.64 -7.50 4.51
N ARG A 80 5.42 -6.50 3.64
CA ARG A 80 5.08 -5.14 4.07
C ARG A 80 3.73 -5.09 4.78
N PHE A 81 2.74 -5.81 4.25
CA PHE A 81 1.44 -5.95 4.88
C PHE A 81 1.58 -6.47 6.30
N HIS A 82 2.29 -7.59 6.53
CA HIS A 82 2.45 -8.15 7.87
C HIS A 82 3.21 -7.22 8.84
N LYS A 83 4.08 -6.34 8.33
CA LYS A 83 4.74 -5.33 9.17
C LYS A 83 3.79 -4.20 9.59
N GLN A 84 2.74 -3.98 8.81
CA GLN A 84 1.78 -2.92 9.01
C GLN A 84 0.55 -3.40 9.79
N ASP A 85 0.20 -4.68 9.66
CA ASP A 85 -0.77 -5.39 10.50
C ASP A 85 -0.23 -5.51 11.92
N ALA A 86 -0.43 -4.44 12.70
CA ALA A 86 0.15 -4.29 14.02
C ALA A 86 -0.58 -5.13 15.07
N ASN A 87 -1.84 -5.45 14.84
CA ASN A 87 -2.67 -6.23 15.75
C ASN A 87 -2.66 -7.74 15.42
N GLY A 88 -2.22 -8.11 14.21
CA GLY A 88 -2.07 -9.49 13.75
C GLY A 88 -3.39 -10.18 13.39
N ASP A 89 -4.42 -9.41 13.00
CA ASP A 89 -5.74 -9.94 12.67
C ASP A 89 -5.88 -10.36 11.20
N GLY A 90 -4.86 -10.10 10.37
CA GLY A 90 -4.84 -10.43 8.95
C GLY A 90 -5.45 -9.35 8.06
N TYR A 91 -5.74 -8.16 8.59
CA TYR A 91 -6.31 -7.02 7.87
C TYR A 91 -5.57 -5.72 8.22
N LEU A 92 -5.65 -4.73 7.34
CA LEU A 92 -5.23 -3.36 7.66
C LEU A 92 -6.45 -2.48 7.89
N SER A 93 -6.60 -2.00 9.12
CA SER A 93 -7.53 -0.92 9.43
C SER A 93 -7.04 0.43 8.87
N ALA A 94 -7.92 1.43 8.81
CA ALA A 94 -7.53 2.81 8.49
C ALA A 94 -6.37 3.32 9.36
N LYS A 95 -6.35 2.90 10.64
CA LYS A 95 -5.30 3.30 11.57
C LYS A 95 -3.95 2.67 11.22
N GLU A 96 -3.95 1.40 10.83
CA GLU A 96 -2.73 0.69 10.41
C GLU A 96 -2.23 1.20 9.06
N LEU A 97 -3.13 1.54 8.12
CA LEU A 97 -2.79 2.19 6.85
C LEU A 97 -2.11 3.56 7.03
N ALA A 98 -2.54 4.35 8.03
CA ALA A 98 -1.94 5.65 8.36
C ALA A 98 -0.62 5.53 9.12
N ALA A 99 -0.34 4.38 9.74
CA ALA A 99 0.85 4.22 10.55
C ALA A 99 2.10 4.12 9.66
N PRO A 100 3.20 4.81 10.01
CA PRO A 100 4.46 4.59 9.32
C PRO A 100 4.90 3.12 9.51
N PRO A 101 5.46 2.49 8.47
CA PRO A 101 6.01 1.14 8.60
C PRO A 101 7.08 1.13 9.69
N ARG A 102 6.98 0.18 10.62
CA ARG A 102 7.93 0.01 11.74
C ARG A 102 9.08 -0.93 11.38
#